data_AF-A0A1G6SYS5-F1
#
_entry.id   AF-A0A1G6SYS5-F1
#
_cell.length_a   1.000
_cell.length_b   1.000
_cell.length_c   1.000
_cell.angle_alpha   90.00
_cell.angle_beta   90.00
_cell.angle_gamma   90.00
#
_symmetry.space_group_name_H-M   'P 1'
#
loop_
_entity.id
_entity.type
_entity.pdbx_description
1 polymer ?
#
loop_
_entity_poly.entity_id
_entity_poly.type
_entity_poly.pdbx_seq_one_letter_code
_entity_poly.pdbx_strand_id
1 'polypeptide(L)'
;MKQRVRNAISIICKFILILVSLIFSLSLNAQDIDNGEGLSCAQYEFLNDVFGKYSDKQEKVYYQPKNPEIWINEFLTFKSDIGIGTCIFNEGSLEEAIEGLNKKEFLTKPYERKKSPKRLKPLKEPSERSGLHISEPIIIDSYCFLFIWEKSYKAVEIYHFEVDDHWKFKCFALLSGEL
;
A
#
# COMPACT_ATOMS: atom_id res chain seq x y z
N MET A 1 -31.71 1.61 46.54
CA MET A 1 -32.00 1.71 45.08
C MET A 1 -30.88 2.37 44.28
N LYS A 2 -30.33 3.53 44.71
CA LYS A 2 -29.26 4.27 44.01
C LYS A 2 -27.93 3.50 43.78
N GLN A 3 -27.56 2.56 44.66
CA GLN A 3 -26.32 1.75 44.52
C GLN A 3 -26.39 0.74 43.36
N ARG A 4 -27.55 0.12 43.14
CA ARG A 4 -27.75 -0.88 42.06
C ARG A 4 -27.72 -0.25 40.67
N VAL A 5 -28.19 0.99 40.55
CA VAL A 5 -28.16 1.78 39.30
C VAL A 5 -26.72 2.15 38.93
N ARG A 6 -25.89 2.54 39.90
CA ARG A 6 -24.46 2.85 39.65
C ARG A 6 -23.65 1.63 39.19
N ASN A 7 -23.89 0.46 39.78
CA ASN A 7 -23.25 -0.79 39.33
C ASN A 7 -23.73 -1.22 37.94
N ALA A 8 -25.03 -1.07 37.64
CA ALA A 8 -25.56 -1.37 36.31
C ALA A 8 -24.95 -0.45 35.23
N ILE A 9 -24.84 0.85 35.51
CA ILE A 9 -24.19 1.81 34.58
C ILE A 9 -22.71 1.47 34.38
N SER A 10 -21.98 1.12 35.44
CA SER A 10 -20.57 0.73 35.32
C SER A 10 -20.35 -0.53 34.48
N ILE A 11 -21.25 -1.51 34.59
CA ILE A 11 -21.19 -2.74 33.79
C ILE A 11 -21.51 -2.44 32.32
N ILE A 12 -22.51 -1.61 32.05
CA ILE A 12 -22.88 -1.19 30.69
C ILE A 12 -21.72 -0.44 30.02
N CYS A 13 -21.06 0.49 30.73
CA CYS A 13 -19.91 1.21 30.18
C CYS A 13 -18.73 0.29 29.85
N LYS A 14 -18.45 -0.72 30.69
CA LYS A 14 -17.41 -1.71 30.41
C LYS A 14 -17.76 -2.58 29.20
N PHE A 15 -19.02 -2.96 29.05
CA PHE A 15 -19.49 -3.72 27.89
C PHE A 15 -19.38 -2.92 26.59
N ILE A 16 -19.72 -1.62 26.63
CA ILE A 16 -19.57 -0.72 25.47
C ILE A 16 -18.09 -0.57 25.09
N LEU A 17 -17.18 -0.40 26.07
CA LEU A 17 -15.75 -0.32 25.81
C LEU A 17 -15.19 -1.60 25.16
N ILE A 18 -15.63 -2.77 25.62
CA ILE A 18 -15.25 -4.06 25.03
C ILE A 18 -15.80 -4.19 23.60
N LEU A 19 -17.04 -3.78 23.36
CA LEU A 19 -17.64 -3.78 22.02
C LEU A 19 -16.92 -2.84 21.04
N VAL A 20 -16.56 -1.63 21.48
CA VAL A 20 -15.80 -0.68 20.66
C VAL A 20 -14.40 -1.21 20.36
N SER A 21 -13.73 -1.81 21.34
CA SER A 21 -12.45 -2.50 21.15
C SER A 21 -12.56 -3.65 20.15
N LEU A 22 -13.61 -4.47 20.23
CA LEU A 22 -13.83 -5.60 19.33
C LEU A 22 -14.11 -5.15 17.89
N ILE A 23 -14.90 -4.08 17.72
CA ILE A 23 -15.18 -3.51 16.40
C ILE A 23 -13.89 -2.93 15.80
N PHE A 24 -13.07 -2.24 16.60
CA PHE A 24 -11.79 -1.70 16.15
C PHE A 24 -10.79 -2.79 15.76
N SER A 25 -10.71 -3.89 16.53
CA SER A 25 -9.88 -5.05 16.18
C SER A 25 -10.37 -5.83 14.96
N LEU A 26 -11.67 -5.81 14.68
CA LEU A 26 -12.25 -6.42 13.47
C LEU A 26 -12.01 -5.57 12.21
N SER A 27 -11.98 -4.24 12.33
CA SER A 27 -11.65 -3.35 11.21
C SER A 27 -10.21 -3.50 10.71
N LEU A 28 -9.26 -3.88 11.57
CA LEU A 28 -7.87 -4.16 11.18
C LEU A 28 -7.68 -5.52 10.50
N ASN A 29 -8.66 -6.43 10.59
CA ASN A 29 -8.61 -7.77 9.98
C ASN A 29 -9.52 -7.91 8.76
N ALA A 30 -9.96 -6.80 8.17
CA ALA A 30 -10.59 -6.83 6.85
C ALA A 30 -9.54 -7.22 5.80
N GLN A 31 -9.23 -8.52 5.71
CA GLN A 31 -8.66 -9.09 4.50
C GLN A 31 -9.71 -8.91 3.41
N ASP A 32 -9.48 -7.93 2.54
CA ASP A 32 -10.22 -7.79 1.29
C ASP A 32 -10.09 -9.10 0.52
N ILE A 33 -11.17 -9.87 0.51
CA ILE A 33 -11.31 -11.03 -0.37
C ILE A 33 -11.36 -10.47 -1.79
N ASP A 34 -10.31 -10.74 -2.54
CA ASP A 34 -10.01 -10.16 -3.85
C ASP A 34 -10.89 -10.78 -4.94
N ASN A 35 -12.15 -10.33 -5.02
CA ASN A 35 -13.14 -10.86 -5.96
C ASN A 35 -12.97 -10.36 -7.42
N GLY A 36 -11.83 -9.76 -7.78
CA GLY A 36 -11.60 -9.21 -9.12
C GLY A 36 -12.37 -7.91 -9.43
N GLU A 37 -12.92 -7.24 -8.42
CA GLU A 37 -13.72 -6.01 -8.56
C GLU A 37 -12.91 -4.72 -8.79
N GLY A 38 -11.59 -4.83 -8.96
CA GLY A 38 -10.68 -3.69 -9.16
C GLY A 38 -9.80 -3.45 -7.94
N LEU A 39 -9.06 -2.33 -7.96
CA LEU A 39 -8.28 -1.92 -6.79
C LEU A 39 -9.18 -1.75 -5.56
N SER A 40 -8.69 -2.17 -4.40
CA SER A 40 -9.32 -1.99 -3.10
C SER A 40 -9.42 -0.51 -2.70
N CYS A 41 -10.26 -0.21 -1.71
CA CYS A 41 -10.37 1.13 -1.13
C CYS A 41 -9.02 1.62 -0.59
N ALA A 42 -8.29 0.78 0.15
CA ALA A 42 -6.98 1.12 0.70
C ALA A 42 -5.94 1.46 -0.40
N GLN A 43 -5.96 0.74 -1.52
CA GLN A 43 -5.10 1.03 -2.66
C GLN A 43 -5.45 2.39 -3.29
N TYR A 44 -6.73 2.73 -3.44
CA TYR A 44 -7.12 4.06 -3.93
C TYR A 44 -6.77 5.16 -2.94
N GLU A 45 -6.94 4.95 -1.64
CA GLU A 45 -6.55 5.90 -0.59
C GLU A 45 -5.04 6.19 -0.64
N PHE A 46 -4.21 5.14 -0.74
CA PHE A 46 -2.78 5.26 -0.96
C PHE A 46 -2.46 6.13 -2.18
N LEU A 47 -3.04 5.81 -3.34
CA LEU A 47 -2.79 6.58 -4.56
C LEU A 47 -3.19 8.05 -4.40
N ASN A 48 -4.31 8.32 -3.72
CA ASN A 48 -4.76 9.69 -3.45
C ASN A 48 -3.86 10.44 -2.48
N ASP A 49 -3.36 9.80 -1.44
CA ASP A 49 -2.48 10.45 -0.47
C ASP A 49 -1.10 10.79 -1.09
N VAL A 50 -0.52 9.85 -1.85
CA VAL A 50 0.82 9.99 -2.45
C VAL A 50 0.78 10.90 -3.70
N PHE A 51 -0.19 10.72 -4.60
CA PHE A 51 -0.21 11.42 -5.90
C PHE A 51 -1.24 12.54 -5.99
N GLY A 52 -2.15 12.68 -5.02
CA GLY A 52 -3.22 13.69 -5.05
C GLY A 52 -2.81 15.09 -4.60
N LYS A 53 -1.73 15.22 -3.83
CA LYS A 53 -1.30 16.51 -3.23
C LYS A 53 -0.68 17.49 -4.22
N TYR A 54 -0.26 17.04 -5.41
CA TYR A 54 0.47 17.88 -6.37
C TYR A 54 -0.39 18.22 -7.60
N SER A 55 -0.72 19.50 -7.75
CA SER A 55 -1.58 20.02 -8.84
C SER A 55 -0.82 20.21 -10.15
N ASP A 56 -1.30 19.53 -11.19
CA ASP A 56 -1.29 19.78 -12.65
C ASP A 56 -0.02 20.26 -13.40
N LYS A 57 1.09 20.59 -12.72
CA LYS A 57 2.36 21.06 -13.33
C LYS A 57 3.54 20.08 -13.21
N GLN A 58 3.37 18.96 -12.52
CA GLN A 58 4.42 17.95 -12.38
C GLN A 58 4.40 16.92 -13.52
N GLU A 59 5.51 16.20 -13.67
CA GLU A 59 5.65 15.08 -14.61
C GLU A 59 4.45 14.14 -14.57
N LYS A 60 4.05 13.69 -15.77
CA LYS A 60 2.96 12.73 -15.96
C LYS A 60 3.35 11.42 -15.28
N VAL A 61 2.46 10.91 -14.44
CA VAL A 61 2.60 9.59 -13.83
C VAL A 61 1.59 8.65 -14.49
N TYR A 62 2.08 7.55 -15.02
CA TYR A 62 1.32 6.58 -15.78
C TYR A 62 1.04 5.33 -14.97
N TYR A 63 -0.24 5.03 -14.74
CA TYR A 63 -0.65 3.76 -14.16
C TYR A 63 -0.64 2.69 -15.25
N GLN A 64 0.14 1.63 -15.05
CA GLN A 64 0.17 0.47 -15.92
C GLN A 64 0.20 -0.80 -15.05
N PRO A 65 -0.83 -1.67 -15.12
CA PRO A 65 -0.77 -2.97 -14.49
C PRO A 65 0.48 -3.75 -14.93
N LYS A 66 1.16 -4.34 -13.96
CA LYS A 66 2.30 -5.25 -14.17
C LYS A 66 1.99 -6.54 -13.42
N ASN A 67 2.42 -7.68 -13.98
CA ASN A 67 2.35 -8.94 -13.25
C ASN A 67 3.22 -8.81 -11.99
N PRO A 68 2.61 -8.86 -10.78
CA PRO A 68 3.35 -8.73 -9.54
C PRO A 68 4.41 -9.78 -9.34
N GLU A 69 4.15 -11.03 -9.76
CA GLU A 69 5.08 -12.15 -9.60
C GLU A 69 6.45 -11.85 -10.22
N ILE A 70 6.48 -11.16 -11.36
CA ILE A 70 7.73 -10.88 -12.07
C ILE A 70 8.61 -9.93 -11.25
N TRP A 71 8.07 -8.76 -10.88
CA TRP A 71 8.89 -7.76 -10.20
C TRP A 71 9.10 -8.09 -8.72
N ILE A 72 8.19 -8.81 -8.07
CA ILE A 72 8.38 -9.28 -6.70
C ILE A 72 9.54 -10.28 -6.64
N ASN A 73 9.61 -11.23 -7.57
CA ASN A 73 10.73 -12.16 -7.63
C ASN A 73 12.07 -11.43 -7.85
N GLU A 74 12.09 -10.45 -8.76
CA GLU A 74 13.26 -9.59 -8.95
C GLU A 74 13.62 -8.85 -7.66
N PHE A 75 12.65 -8.18 -7.03
CA PHE A 75 12.82 -7.45 -5.76
C PHE A 75 13.38 -8.35 -4.66
N LEU A 76 12.79 -9.52 -4.42
CA LEU A 76 13.21 -10.43 -3.37
C LEU A 76 14.59 -11.03 -3.61
N THR A 77 15.04 -11.13 -4.86
CA THR A 77 16.41 -11.56 -5.18
C THR A 77 17.46 -10.56 -4.66
N PHE A 78 17.09 -9.29 -4.47
CA PHE A 78 17.96 -8.26 -3.88
C PHE A 78 17.92 -8.19 -2.35
N LYS A 79 17.09 -9.01 -1.68
CA LYS A 79 17.05 -9.06 -0.22
C LYS A 79 18.35 -9.70 0.30
N SER A 80 18.91 -9.06 1.31
CA SER A 80 19.94 -9.63 2.20
C SER A 80 19.36 -9.80 3.61
N ASP A 81 20.06 -10.47 4.50
CA ASP A 81 19.63 -10.63 5.91
C ASP A 81 19.48 -9.29 6.65
N ILE A 82 20.15 -8.24 6.18
CA ILE A 82 20.18 -6.93 6.83
C ILE A 82 19.20 -5.92 6.22
N GLY A 83 18.68 -6.18 5.02
CA GLY A 83 17.95 -5.17 4.27
C GLY A 83 17.76 -5.43 2.77
N ILE A 84 17.13 -4.46 2.10
CA ILE A 84 16.95 -4.43 0.65
C ILE A 84 17.23 -3.03 0.09
N GLY A 85 18.12 -2.92 -0.90
CA GLY A 85 18.54 -1.62 -1.44
C GLY A 85 19.15 -0.73 -0.36
N THR A 86 18.51 0.41 -0.10
CA THR A 86 18.90 1.35 0.99
C THR A 86 18.11 1.16 2.28
N CYS A 87 17.18 0.20 2.33
CA CYS A 87 16.35 -0.11 3.49
C CYS A 87 17.08 -1.09 4.41
N ILE A 88 17.10 -0.81 5.73
CA ILE A 88 17.56 -1.75 6.76
C ILE A 88 16.32 -2.28 7.51
N PHE A 89 16.27 -3.57 7.80
CA PHE A 89 15.17 -4.20 8.56
C PHE A 89 15.27 -3.93 10.07
N ASN A 90 15.33 -2.65 10.46
CA ASN A 90 15.36 -2.27 11.88
C ASN A 90 14.02 -2.53 12.59
N GLU A 91 12.95 -2.63 11.81
CA GLU A 91 11.59 -2.90 12.26
C GLU A 91 11.20 -4.32 11.81
N GLY A 92 10.92 -5.22 12.77
CA GLY A 92 10.53 -6.60 12.47
C GLY A 92 9.27 -6.70 11.60
N SER A 93 8.38 -5.71 11.70
CA SER A 93 7.17 -5.59 10.88
C SER A 93 7.45 -5.41 9.38
N LEU A 94 8.55 -4.76 8.99
CA LEU A 94 8.91 -4.60 7.58
C LEU A 94 9.39 -5.94 6.99
N GLU A 95 10.17 -6.69 7.76
CA GLU A 95 10.62 -8.02 7.34
C GLU A 95 9.44 -8.97 7.15
N GLU A 96 8.50 -9.00 8.10
CA GLU A 96 7.26 -9.78 8.00
C GLU A 96 6.42 -9.38 6.78
N ALA A 97 6.28 -8.07 6.51
CA ALA A 97 5.56 -7.58 5.35
C ALA A 97 6.22 -8.00 4.02
N ILE A 98 7.56 -7.99 3.95
CA ILE A 98 8.31 -8.48 2.79
C ILE A 98 8.11 -9.99 2.61
N GLU A 99 8.11 -10.78 3.68
CA GLU A 99 7.79 -12.20 3.58
C GLU A 99 6.36 -12.45 3.09
N GLY A 100 5.43 -11.56 3.44
CA GLY A 100 4.05 -11.60 2.95
C GLY A 100 3.94 -11.53 1.43
N LEU A 101 4.88 -10.87 0.73
CA LEU A 101 4.87 -10.77 -0.73
C LEU A 101 4.99 -12.13 -1.41
N ASN A 102 5.77 -13.05 -0.83
CA ASN A 102 5.96 -14.42 -1.35
C ASN A 102 4.74 -15.33 -1.16
N LYS A 103 3.88 -15.00 -0.18
CA LYS A 103 2.78 -15.86 0.25
C LYS A 103 1.45 -15.45 -0.40
N LYS A 104 1.43 -14.34 -1.14
CA LYS A 104 0.22 -13.75 -1.71
C LYS A 104 0.08 -14.13 -3.17
N GLU A 105 -1.11 -14.60 -3.54
CA GLU A 105 -1.50 -14.74 -4.94
C GLU A 105 -1.98 -13.37 -5.45
N PHE A 106 -1.54 -13.00 -6.66
CA PHE A 106 -1.87 -11.71 -7.25
C PHE A 106 -2.74 -11.88 -8.48
N LEU A 107 -3.93 -11.31 -8.43
CA LEU A 107 -4.82 -11.21 -9.58
C LEU A 107 -4.62 -9.87 -10.28
N THR A 108 -4.70 -9.85 -11.62
CA THR A 108 -4.69 -8.58 -12.36
C THR A 108 -6.03 -7.88 -12.16
N LYS A 109 -6.01 -6.70 -11.53
CA LYS A 109 -7.23 -5.97 -11.21
C LYS A 109 -7.56 -4.88 -12.23
N PRO A 110 -8.84 -4.66 -12.55
CA PRO A 110 -9.26 -3.51 -13.34
C PRO A 110 -8.99 -2.19 -12.59
N TYR A 111 -8.62 -1.15 -13.33
CA TYR A 111 -8.31 0.19 -12.81
C TYR A 111 -9.39 1.21 -13.14
N GLU A 112 -9.91 1.92 -12.13
CA GLU A 112 -10.92 2.95 -12.29
C GLU A 112 -10.36 4.36 -12.16
N ARG A 113 -10.20 5.05 -13.29
CA ARG A 113 -9.70 6.44 -13.34
C ARG A 113 -10.52 7.43 -12.49
N LYS A 114 -11.82 7.17 -12.27
CA LYS A 114 -12.69 8.08 -11.50
C LYS A 114 -12.34 8.13 -10.01
N LYS A 115 -11.70 7.08 -9.49
CA LYS A 115 -11.30 6.93 -8.08
C LYS A 115 -9.84 7.35 -7.83
N SER A 116 -9.09 7.64 -8.90
CA SER A 116 -7.67 8.01 -8.83
C SER A 116 -7.43 9.52 -8.93
N PRO A 117 -6.30 10.04 -8.41
CA PRO A 117 -5.86 11.41 -8.65
C PRO A 117 -5.81 11.79 -10.11
N LYS A 118 -6.10 13.07 -10.41
CA LYS A 118 -6.00 13.63 -11.77
C LYS A 118 -4.63 13.44 -12.41
N ARG A 119 -3.56 13.43 -11.60
CA ARG A 119 -2.18 13.25 -12.04
C ARG A 119 -1.92 11.84 -12.61
N LEU A 120 -2.59 10.83 -12.07
CA LEU A 120 -2.45 9.45 -12.55
C LEU A 120 -3.26 9.28 -13.85
N LYS A 121 -2.55 8.88 -14.91
CA LYS A 121 -3.16 8.59 -16.20
C LYS A 121 -3.02 7.11 -16.50
N PRO A 122 -4.11 6.41 -16.85
CA PRO A 122 -3.95 5.05 -17.35
C PRO A 122 -3.14 5.10 -18.64
N LEU A 123 -2.14 4.22 -18.77
CA LEU A 123 -1.36 4.12 -20.00
C LEU A 123 -2.26 3.59 -21.12
N LYS A 124 -2.48 4.41 -22.16
CA LYS A 124 -3.35 4.04 -23.27
C LYS A 124 -2.60 3.44 -24.46
N GLU A 125 -1.37 3.90 -24.68
CA GLU A 125 -0.55 3.46 -25.82
C GLU A 125 0.88 3.11 -25.40
N PRO A 126 1.49 2.05 -25.95
CA PRO A 126 2.88 1.66 -25.66
C PRO A 126 3.94 2.67 -26.12
N SER A 127 3.55 3.66 -26.94
CA SER A 127 4.38 4.74 -27.49
C SER A 127 4.64 5.85 -26.46
N GLU A 128 3.78 5.99 -25.45
CA GLU A 128 3.95 6.91 -24.32
C GLU A 128 4.98 6.36 -23.30
N ARG A 129 6.22 6.15 -23.73
CA ARG A 129 7.31 5.62 -22.88
C ARG A 129 8.05 6.68 -22.06
N SER A 130 7.67 7.96 -22.18
CA SER A 130 8.32 9.05 -21.47
C SER A 130 7.48 9.51 -20.27
N GLY A 131 8.06 9.34 -19.08
CA GLY A 131 7.48 9.71 -17.79
C GLY A 131 7.58 8.58 -16.78
N LEU A 132 7.22 8.88 -15.53
CA LEU A 132 7.18 7.90 -14.45
C LEU A 132 6.01 6.96 -14.64
N HIS A 133 6.28 5.66 -14.62
CA HIS A 133 5.24 4.65 -14.63
C HIS A 133 5.18 3.95 -13.28
N ILE A 134 3.98 3.56 -12.87
CA ILE A 134 3.72 2.86 -11.61
C ILE A 134 2.82 1.64 -11.83
N SER A 135 3.02 0.61 -11.01
CA SER A 135 2.18 -0.58 -10.98
C SER A 135 0.95 -0.39 -10.08
N GLU A 136 0.16 -1.46 -9.97
CA GLU A 136 -0.72 -1.64 -8.82
C GLU A 136 0.07 -1.58 -7.51
N PRO A 137 -0.34 -0.78 -6.50
CA PRO A 137 0.26 -0.80 -5.17
C PRO A 137 -0.09 -2.09 -4.43
N ILE A 138 0.88 -2.71 -3.77
CA ILE A 138 0.68 -3.93 -2.98
C ILE A 138 0.74 -3.56 -1.50
N ILE A 139 -0.39 -3.67 -0.82
CA ILE A 139 -0.50 -3.40 0.62
C ILE A 139 -0.44 -4.72 1.39
N ILE A 140 0.44 -4.77 2.39
CA ILE A 140 0.60 -5.85 3.37
C ILE A 140 0.80 -5.17 4.73
N ASP A 141 -0.11 -5.43 5.65
CA ASP A 141 -0.16 -4.77 6.96
C ASP A 141 -0.10 -3.24 6.82
N SER A 142 0.85 -2.59 7.50
CA SER A 142 1.07 -1.14 7.43
C SER A 142 2.04 -0.71 6.32
N TYR A 143 2.46 -1.60 5.43
CA TYR A 143 3.39 -1.26 4.35
C TYR A 143 2.74 -1.34 2.97
N CYS A 144 3.20 -0.48 2.07
CA CYS A 144 2.84 -0.49 0.66
C CYS A 144 4.09 -0.57 -0.21
N PHE A 145 4.10 -1.54 -1.12
CA PHE A 145 5.15 -1.75 -2.12
C PHE A 145 4.64 -1.27 -3.47
N LEU A 146 5.33 -0.32 -4.07
CA LEU A 146 4.97 0.27 -5.36
C LEU A 146 6.11 0.07 -6.35
N PHE A 147 5.88 -0.72 -7.40
CA PHE A 147 6.85 -0.85 -8.47
C PHE A 147 6.76 0.36 -9.40
N ILE A 148 7.90 1.02 -9.60
CA ILE A 148 8.05 2.21 -10.44
C ILE A 148 9.08 1.95 -11.55
N TRP A 149 8.88 2.56 -12.71
CA TRP A 149 9.87 2.50 -13.78
C TRP A 149 9.82 3.71 -14.70
N GLU A 150 10.99 4.05 -15.22
CA GLU A 150 11.23 5.01 -16.29
C GLU A 150 12.15 4.39 -17.35
N LYS A 151 12.57 5.20 -18.33
CA LYS A 151 13.51 4.75 -19.36
C LYS A 151 14.87 4.36 -18.77
N SER A 152 15.34 5.07 -17.74
CA SER A 152 16.67 4.89 -17.15
C SER A 152 16.71 3.88 -16.01
N TYR A 153 15.59 3.66 -15.29
CA TYR A 153 15.59 2.80 -14.11
C TYR A 153 14.27 2.09 -13.83
N LYS A 154 14.36 1.05 -13.01
CA LYS A 154 13.24 0.34 -12.37
C LYS A 154 13.52 0.22 -10.89
N ALA A 155 12.52 0.50 -10.05
CA ALA A 155 12.66 0.41 -8.60
C ALA A 155 11.36 -0.03 -7.92
N VAL A 156 11.48 -0.48 -6.67
CA VAL A 156 10.35 -0.64 -5.76
C VAL A 156 10.46 0.43 -4.69
N GLU A 157 9.46 1.30 -4.61
CA GLU A 157 9.30 2.22 -3.49
C GLU A 157 8.51 1.55 -2.37
N ILE A 158 8.96 1.77 -1.13
CA ILE A 158 8.34 1.23 0.07
C ILE A 158 7.82 2.39 0.91
N TYR A 159 6.53 2.32 1.21
CA TYR A 159 5.82 3.27 2.04
C TYR A 159 5.32 2.58 3.31
N HIS A 160 5.19 3.34 4.39
CA HIS A 160 4.59 2.88 5.64
C HIS A 160 3.44 3.82 6.02
N PHE A 161 2.34 3.24 6.50
CA PHE A 161 1.19 3.96 7.02
C PHE A 161 1.44 4.36 8.47
N GLU A 162 1.53 5.67 8.70
CA GLU A 162 1.84 6.24 10.00
C GLU A 162 0.57 6.61 10.78
N VAL A 163 0.73 6.84 12.09
CA VAL A 163 -0.38 7.12 13.02
C VAL A 163 -1.13 8.43 12.71
N ASP A 164 -0.56 9.30 11.88
CA ASP A 164 -1.20 10.53 11.38
C ASP A 164 -2.09 10.30 10.15
N ASP A 165 -2.47 9.05 9.86
CA ASP A 165 -3.30 8.61 8.73
C ASP A 165 -2.70 8.99 7.36
N HIS A 166 -1.37 9.00 7.27
CA HIS A 166 -0.64 9.33 6.05
C HIS A 166 0.40 8.28 5.70
N TRP A 167 0.52 7.99 4.40
CA TRP A 167 1.59 7.17 3.84
C TRP A 167 2.88 7.98 3.74
N LYS A 168 3.95 7.48 4.37
CA LYS A 168 5.28 8.09 4.29
C LYS A 168 6.23 7.19 3.53
N PHE A 169 6.95 7.79 2.59
CA PHE A 169 8.06 7.12 1.92
C PHE A 169 9.11 6.71 2.95
N LYS A 170 9.50 5.44 2.95
CA LYS A 170 10.54 4.91 3.83
C LYS A 170 11.85 4.76 3.08
N CYS A 171 11.81 4.11 1.92
CA CYS A 171 13.00 3.81 1.15
C CYS A 171 12.63 3.28 -0.25
N PHE A 172 13.65 3.04 -1.07
CA PHE A 172 13.51 2.42 -2.38
C PHE A 172 14.59 1.36 -2.61
N ALA A 173 14.26 0.39 -3.44
CA ALA A 173 15.17 -0.64 -3.95
C ALA A 173 15.30 -0.50 -5.47
N LEU A 174 16.50 -0.17 -5.95
CA LEU A 174 16.81 -0.08 -7.37
C LEU A 174 16.98 -1.49 -7.94
N LEU A 175 16.09 -1.92 -8.83
CA LEU A 175 16.15 -3.25 -9.46
C LEU A 175 17.06 -3.24 -10.70
N SER A 176 17.07 -2.14 -11.44
CA SER A 176 17.95 -1.96 -12.61
C SER A 176 18.09 -0.49 -12.98
N GLY A 177 19.21 -0.13 -13.59
CA GLY A 177 19.43 1.21 -14.16
C GLY A 177 20.34 2.09 -13.32
N GLU A 178 20.44 3.36 -13.73
CA GLU A 178 21.13 4.42 -12.99
C GLU A 178 20.08 5.48 -12.59
N LEU A 179 20.19 5.98 -11.36
CA LEU A 179 19.36 7.06 -10.82
C LEU A 179 19.85 8.42 -11.30
#